data_AF-A0A5C0WJP6-F1
#
_entry.id   AF-A0A5C0WJP6-F1
#
_cell.length_a   1.000
_cell.length_b   1.000
_cell.length_c   1.000
_cell.angle_alpha   90.00
_cell.angle_beta   90.00
_cell.angle_gamma   90.00
#
_symmetry.space_group_name_H-M   'P 1'
#
loop_
_entity.id
_entity.type
_entity.pdbx_description
1 polymer ?
#
loop_
_entity_poly.entity_id
_entity_poly.type
_entity_poly.pdbx_seq_one_letter_code
_entity_poly.pdbx_strand_id
1 'polypeptide(L)'
;MLYIDQRRPEGGNHIDIFLISHFELSEESYEDVLSFNNDMLGFKPTCSYCMDTLSIEEEFEFDFPCDMLAVQRYVDDLLNRVQASKLPELTHKDFDFLSQQ
;
A
#
# COMPACT_ATOMS: atom_id res chain seq x y z
N MET A 1 -14.53 -1.82 7.04
CA MET A 1 -15.51 -0.88 6.45
C MET A 1 -15.04 -0.63 5.02
N LEU A 2 -15.89 -0.78 4.00
CA LEU A 2 -15.49 -0.69 2.58
C LEU A 2 -15.88 0.71 2.08
N TYR A 3 -14.92 1.60 1.88
CA TYR A 3 -15.18 2.92 1.30
C TYR A 3 -15.02 2.83 -0.22
N ILE A 4 -16.10 3.13 -0.95
CA ILE A 4 -16.12 3.15 -2.42
C ILE A 4 -16.37 4.59 -2.85
N ASP A 5 -15.42 5.20 -3.54
CA ASP A 5 -15.71 6.43 -4.26
C ASP A 5 -16.70 6.11 -5.39
N GLN A 6 -17.92 6.63 -5.27
CA GLN A 6 -19.01 6.37 -6.22
C GLN A 6 -18.84 7.12 -7.55
N ARG A 7 -17.82 7.97 -7.69
CA ARG A 7 -17.45 8.56 -8.97
C ARG A 7 -16.84 7.47 -9.85
N ARG A 8 -17.69 6.72 -10.58
CA ARG A 8 -17.26 5.82 -11.66
C ARG A 8 -17.32 6.55 -13.00
N PRO A 9 -16.24 7.18 -13.46
CA PRO A 9 -16.16 7.59 -14.86
C PRO A 9 -16.14 6.33 -15.74
N GLU A 10 -17.02 6.26 -16.73
CA GLU A 10 -16.96 5.23 -17.77
C GLU A 10 -15.59 5.32 -18.46
N GLY A 11 -14.75 4.28 -18.30
CA GLY A 11 -13.40 4.23 -18.88
C GLY A 11 -12.26 4.80 -18.02
N GLY A 12 -12.49 5.04 -16.72
CA GLY A 12 -11.46 5.48 -15.77
C GLY A 12 -10.56 4.37 -15.20
N ASN A 13 -9.42 4.75 -14.63
CA ASN A 13 -8.55 3.82 -13.89
C ASN A 13 -9.17 3.53 -12.52
N HIS A 14 -9.28 2.25 -12.16
CA HIS A 14 -9.69 1.82 -10.83
C HIS A 14 -8.46 1.39 -10.03
N ILE A 15 -8.32 1.91 -8.81
CA ILE A 15 -7.18 1.66 -7.94
C ILE A 15 -7.68 0.93 -6.70
N ASP A 16 -7.15 -0.26 -6.44
CA ASP A 16 -7.39 -0.97 -5.20
C ASP A 16 -6.37 -0.49 -4.16
N ILE A 17 -6.85 0.05 -3.03
CA ILE A 17 -6.01 0.49 -1.91
C ILE A 17 -6.17 -0.52 -0.77
N PHE A 18 -5.05 -0.97 -0.22
CA PHE A 18 -5.03 -1.86 0.94
C PHE A 18 -4.38 -1.14 2.12
N LEU A 19 -5.16 -0.93 3.17
CA LEU A 19 -4.68 -0.44 4.46
C LEU A 19 -4.27 -1.63 5.33
N ILE A 20 -2.97 -1.76 5.56
CA ILE A 20 -2.39 -2.91 6.27
C ILE A 20 -2.01 -2.46 7.67
N SER A 21 -2.52 -3.14 8.69
CA SER A 21 -2.29 -2.76 10.08
C SER A 21 -2.21 -3.97 11.01
N HIS A 22 -1.33 -3.91 12.01
CA HIS A 22 -1.24 -4.92 13.08
C HIS A 22 -2.18 -4.60 14.27
N PHE A 23 -2.92 -3.50 14.18
CA PHE A 23 -3.86 -3.05 15.21
C PHE A 23 -5.14 -2.47 14.57
N GLU A 24 -6.20 -2.39 15.37
CA GLU A 24 -7.42 -1.70 14.96
C GLU A 24 -7.22 -0.18 15.04
N LEU A 25 -7.41 0.49 13.91
CA LEU A 25 -7.38 1.95 13.85
C LEU A 25 -8.63 2.52 14.52
N SER A 26 -8.47 3.67 15.18
CA SER A 26 -9.61 4.48 15.60
C SER A 26 -10.36 5.02 14.37
N GLU A 27 -11.63 5.41 14.55
CA GLU A 27 -12.40 6.04 13.47
C GLU A 27 -11.72 7.31 12.95
N GLU A 28 -11.18 8.15 13.84
CA GLU A 28 -10.45 9.37 13.49
C GLU A 28 -9.22 9.07 12.63
N SER A 29 -8.39 8.09 13.03
CA SER A 29 -7.21 7.71 12.23
C SER A 29 -7.60 7.07 10.89
N TYR A 30 -8.74 6.37 10.82
CA TYR A 30 -9.25 5.85 9.56
C TYR A 30 -9.71 6.96 8.62
N GLU A 31 -10.37 7.99 9.14
CA GLU A 31 -10.76 9.19 8.37
C GLU A 31 -9.54 9.95 7.84
N ASP A 32 -8.48 10.06 8.62
CA ASP A 32 -7.22 10.68 8.18
C ASP A 32 -6.62 9.93 6.97
N VAL A 33 -6.61 8.59 7.00
CA VAL A 33 -6.15 7.76 5.88
C VAL A 33 -7.02 7.97 4.64
N LEU A 34 -8.35 8.04 4.81
CA LEU A 34 -9.26 8.34 3.71
C LEU A 34 -9.00 9.74 3.13
N SER A 35 -8.77 10.74 3.98
CA SER A 35 -8.45 12.10 3.53
C SER A 35 -7.15 12.12 2.72
N PHE A 36 -6.11 11.43 3.21
CA PHE A 36 -4.85 11.29 2.49
C PHE A 36 -5.04 10.67 1.09
N ASN A 37 -5.80 9.58 1.00
CA ASN A 37 -6.10 8.93 -0.29
C ASN A 37 -6.87 9.85 -1.22
N ASN A 38 -7.84 10.59 -0.69
CA ASN A 38 -8.63 11.56 -1.44
C ASN A 38 -7.77 12.72 -1.93
N ASP A 39 -6.83 13.23 -1.15
CA ASP A 39 -5.94 14.31 -1.56
C ASP A 39 -4.96 13.83 -2.64
N MET A 40 -4.41 12.63 -2.48
CA MET A 40 -3.48 12.03 -3.45
C MET A 40 -4.17 11.75 -4.79
N LEU A 41 -5.39 11.23 -4.77
CA LEU A 41 -6.12 10.80 -5.97
C LEU A 41 -7.08 11.87 -6.51
N GLY A 42 -7.43 12.88 -5.72
CA GLY A 42 -8.37 13.94 -6.09
C GLY A 42 -7.90 14.78 -7.29
N PHE A 43 -6.61 14.81 -7.55
CA PHE A 43 -6.04 15.45 -8.76
C PHE A 43 -6.18 14.60 -10.03
N LYS A 44 -6.67 13.35 -9.94
CA LYS A 44 -6.87 12.43 -11.06
C LYS A 44 -8.37 12.21 -11.29
N PRO A 45 -9.05 13.08 -12.07
CA PRO A 45 -10.51 13.08 -12.18
C PRO A 45 -11.09 11.83 -12.86
N THR A 46 -10.26 11.03 -13.55
CA THR A 46 -10.64 9.76 -14.16
C THR A 46 -10.27 8.56 -13.30
N CYS A 47 -9.79 8.76 -12.07
CA CYS A 47 -9.46 7.70 -11.15
C CYS A 47 -10.56 7.53 -10.11
N SER A 48 -10.87 6.28 -9.80
CA SER A 48 -11.69 5.89 -8.65
C SER A 48 -10.90 4.87 -7.83
N TYR A 49 -11.22 4.75 -6.55
CA TYR A 49 -10.59 3.74 -5.70
C TYR A 49 -11.58 3.06 -4.77
N CYS A 50 -11.26 1.82 -4.41
CA CYS A 50 -11.80 1.16 -3.23
C CYS A 50 -10.69 1.00 -2.21
N MET A 51 -11.05 1.01 -0.93
CA MET A 51 -10.11 0.72 0.14
C MET A 51 -10.59 -0.47 0.98
N ASP A 52 -9.73 -1.46 1.09
CA ASP A 52 -9.87 -2.62 1.98
C ASP A 52 -8.84 -2.55 3.11
N THR A 53 -9.17 -3.19 4.24
CA THR A 53 -8.27 -3.28 5.40
C THR A 53 -7.81 -4.72 5.58
N LEU A 54 -6.49 -4.90 5.72
CA LEU A 54 -5.87 -6.19 5.98
C LEU A 54 -5.18 -6.16 7.33
N SER A 55 -5.65 -7.00 8.24
CA SER A 55 -5.01 -7.21 9.53
C SER A 55 -3.80 -8.13 9.37
N ILE A 56 -2.67 -7.73 9.96
CA ILE A 56 -1.47 -8.56 10.13
C ILE A 56 -1.29 -8.83 11.62
N GLU A 57 -0.59 -9.92 11.97
CA GLU A 57 -0.47 -10.33 13.37
C GLU A 57 0.60 -9.54 14.13
N GLU A 58 1.67 -9.13 13.44
CA GLU A 58 2.81 -8.44 14.04
C GLU A 58 3.27 -7.29 13.14
N GLU A 59 3.80 -6.23 13.76
CA GLU A 59 4.52 -5.18 13.04
C GLU A 59 5.85 -5.72 12.53
N PHE A 60 6.22 -5.33 11.33
CA PHE A 60 7.47 -5.80 10.75
C PHE A 60 8.61 -4.87 11.16
N GLU A 61 9.59 -5.42 11.88
CA GLU A 61 10.86 -4.76 12.14
C GLU A 61 11.80 -4.95 10.94
N PHE A 62 12.24 -3.84 10.34
CA PHE A 62 13.28 -3.84 9.31
C PHE A 62 14.32 -2.78 9.65
N ASP A 63 15.60 -3.12 9.58
CA ASP A 63 16.67 -2.15 9.72
C ASP A 63 17.03 -1.57 8.34
N PHE A 64 16.50 -0.40 8.01
CA PHE A 64 16.80 0.29 6.76
C PHE A 64 18.20 0.93 6.84
N PRO A 65 19.10 0.77 5.84
CA PRO A 65 18.92 0.15 4.52
C PRO A 65 19.40 -1.31 4.42
N CYS A 66 19.78 -1.93 5.53
CA CYS A 66 20.43 -3.25 5.56
C CYS A 66 19.46 -4.40 5.20
N ASP A 67 18.18 -4.26 5.55
CA ASP A 67 17.17 -5.32 5.41
C ASP A 67 16.25 -5.15 4.19
N MET A 68 16.71 -4.48 3.13
CA MET A 68 15.91 -4.21 1.93
C MET A 68 15.39 -5.48 1.22
N LEU A 69 16.13 -6.59 1.28
CA LEU A 69 15.63 -7.88 0.77
C LEU A 69 14.55 -8.49 1.68
N ALA A 70 14.55 -8.19 2.98
CA ALA A 70 13.47 -8.59 3.88
C ALA A 70 12.21 -7.78 3.57
N VAL A 71 12.35 -6.49 3.24
CA VAL A 71 11.25 -5.66 2.74
C VAL A 71 10.64 -6.25 1.47
N GLN A 72 11.46 -6.72 0.51
CA GLN A 72 10.93 -7.37 -0.69
C GLN A 72 10.11 -8.62 -0.38
N ARG A 73 10.62 -9.53 0.48
CA ARG A 73 9.90 -10.74 0.88
C ARG A 73 8.57 -10.40 1.55
N TYR A 74 8.57 -9.37 2.38
CA TYR A 74 7.35 -8.88 3.02
C TYR A 74 6.34 -8.35 2.00
N VAL A 75 6.78 -7.51 1.07
CA VAL A 75 5.89 -6.98 0.03
C VAL A 75 5.37 -8.11 -0.84
N ASP A 76 6.18 -9.10 -1.18
CA ASP A 76 5.73 -10.29 -1.93
C ASP A 76 4.67 -11.09 -1.14
N ASP A 77 4.84 -11.26 0.17
CA ASP A 77 3.85 -11.92 1.02
C ASP A 77 2.53 -11.14 1.07
N LEU A 78 2.58 -9.81 1.14
CA LEU A 78 1.39 -8.97 1.04
C LEU A 78 0.71 -9.08 -0.33
N LEU A 79 1.49 -9.01 -1.41
CA LEU A 79 0.98 -9.12 -2.77
C LEU A 79 0.33 -10.49 -3.02
N ASN A 80 0.90 -11.56 -2.47
CA ASN A 80 0.31 -12.89 -2.50
C ASN A 80 -1.04 -12.92 -1.78
N ARG A 81 -1.18 -12.25 -0.61
CA ARG A 81 -2.45 -12.17 0.13
C ARG A 81 -3.54 -11.43 -0.65
N VAL A 82 -3.19 -10.36 -1.36
CA VAL A 82 -4.14 -9.59 -2.18
C VAL A 82 -4.28 -10.11 -3.61
N GLN A 83 -3.64 -11.23 -3.95
CA GLN A 83 -3.62 -11.82 -5.30
C GLN A 83 -3.17 -10.81 -6.38
N ALA A 84 -2.29 -9.88 -6.02
CA ALA A 84 -1.72 -8.91 -6.94
C ALA A 84 -0.50 -9.48 -7.67
N SER A 85 -0.07 -8.77 -8.72
CA SER A 85 1.14 -9.13 -9.45
C SER A 85 2.36 -8.99 -8.54
N LYS A 86 3.30 -9.95 -8.65
CA LYS A 86 4.57 -9.89 -7.93
C LYS A 86 5.38 -8.66 -8.32
N LEU A 87 6.20 -8.17 -7.39
CA LEU A 87 7.22 -7.18 -7.73
C LEU A 87 8.28 -7.81 -8.65
N PRO A 88 9.01 -6.98 -9.42
CA PRO A 88 10.26 -7.40 -10.03
C PRO A 88 11.20 -7.98 -8.99
N GLU A 89 11.99 -8.99 -9.36
CA GLU A 89 13.04 -9.51 -8.46
C GLU A 89 14.05 -8.40 -8.16
N LEU A 90 14.12 -7.97 -6.91
CA LEU A 90 15.15 -7.06 -6.41
C LEU A 90 16.38 -7.85 -6.00
N THR A 91 17.54 -7.31 -6.31
CA THR A 91 18.85 -7.86 -5.95
C THR A 91 19.60 -6.83 -5.10
N HIS A 92 20.64 -7.25 -4.39
CA HIS A 92 21.49 -6.31 -3.64
C HIS A 92 21.99 -5.14 -4.48
N LYS A 93 22.25 -5.36 -5.77
CA LYS A 93 22.75 -4.33 -6.70
C LYS A 93 21.77 -3.19 -6.94
N ASP A 94 20.47 -3.45 -6.78
CA ASP A 94 19.44 -2.43 -6.94
C ASP A 94 19.46 -1.43 -5.76
N PHE A 95 20.17 -1.75 -4.68
CA PHE A 95 20.32 -0.91 -3.49
C PHE A 95 21.69 -0.25 -3.36
N ASP A 96 22.66 -0.58 -4.23
CA ASP A 96 24.05 -0.06 -4.19
C ASP A 96 24.10 1.49 -4.22
N PHE A 97 23.07 2.15 -4.75
CA PHE A 97 22.97 3.61 -4.86
C PHE A 97 21.98 4.24 -3.86
N LEU A 98 21.34 3.44 -3.01
CA LEU A 98 20.35 3.90 -2.03
C LEU A 98 20.93 4.04 -0.62
N SER A 99 22.03 3.35 -0.30
CA SER A 99 22.79 3.63 0.92
C SER A 99 23.56 4.94 0.76
N GLN A 100 23.19 5.97 1.52
CA GLN A 100 24.08 7.13 1.72
C GLN A 100 25.27 6.66 2.58
N GLN A 101 26.49 6.78 2.05
CA GLN A 101 27.72 6.63 2.84
C GLN A 101 27.92 7.84 3.75
#